data_AF-A0A9Q0CN47-F1
#
_entry.id   AF-A0A9Q0CN47-F1
#
_cell.length_a   1.000
_cell.length_b   1.000
_cell.length_c   1.000
_cell.angle_alpha   90.00
_cell.angle_beta   90.00
_cell.angle_gamma   90.00
#
_symmetry.space_group_name_H-M   'P 1'
#
loop_
_entity.id
_entity.type
_entity.pdbx_description
1 polymer ?
#
loop_
_entity_poly.entity_id
_entity_poly.type
_entity_poly.pdbx_seq_one_letter_code
_entity_poly.pdbx_strand_id
1 'polypeptide(L)'
;MMLVQGLQFPLSTRPKPRPRPTVPLAAPLSLPMAFCNALEDVINTFVDPPALRPSVDPRIVLSDNFAPVDELPPTRCPVTHGSIPPCLVGGTYIRNGPNPQHLPRGPHHLFDGDGMLHSLLFSANGDATLCSRYVQTYKYLTESDAGTSVMPNIFGAFHGIAGIARAVIVAVRVLTGQINPIQGFGLANTSLVFFAGRLYALGEPDLPYAVHVDPVTGDVSTIGRQDFSGQLKMGMTAHPKKDSVTGETFAFSYGPVPPFLIYFRFDPAGNKLADVPIFSVQQPSFMHDFAITENYAVFSDVQLVMKLMDMVLGNRAPVGSDQGKVPPTWSASTECNK
;
A
#
# COMPACT_ATOMS: atom_id res chain seq x y z
N MET A 1 -10.64 4.63 -12.20
CA MET A 1 -10.22 5.69 -13.15
C MET A 1 -10.95 6.96 -12.73
N MET A 2 -10.24 7.98 -12.23
CA MET A 2 -10.89 9.17 -11.67
C MET A 2 -10.13 10.43 -12.10
N LEU A 3 -10.86 11.33 -12.77
CA LEU A 3 -10.48 12.72 -13.01
C LEU A 3 -11.02 13.51 -11.80
N VAL A 4 -10.15 14.09 -10.98
CA VAL A 4 -10.58 14.91 -9.83
C VAL A 4 -10.73 16.35 -10.31
N GLN A 5 -11.96 16.88 -10.33
CA GLN A 5 -12.24 18.31 -10.59
C GLN A 5 -12.28 19.08 -9.25
N GLY A 6 -11.60 20.23 -9.21
CA GLY A 6 -11.36 20.99 -8.00
C GLY A 6 -12.58 21.74 -7.43
N LEU A 7 -12.74 21.71 -6.11
CA LEU A 7 -13.59 22.60 -5.32
C LEU A 7 -12.71 23.44 -4.39
N GLN A 8 -12.97 24.75 -4.33
CA GLN A 8 -12.21 25.74 -3.57
C GLN A 8 -12.52 25.66 -2.07
N PHE A 9 -11.46 25.62 -1.26
CA PHE A 9 -11.50 25.83 0.19
C PHE A 9 -10.78 27.14 0.57
N PRO A 10 -11.16 27.79 1.68
CA PRO A 10 -10.63 29.10 2.06
C PRO A 10 -9.13 29.06 2.41
N LEU A 11 -8.44 30.12 2.00
CA LEU A 11 -7.00 30.34 2.15
C LEU A 11 -6.55 30.28 3.62
N SER A 12 -5.98 29.16 4.03
CA SER A 12 -5.17 29.07 5.25
C SER A 12 -3.74 29.53 4.96
N THR A 13 -3.17 30.33 5.86
CA THR A 13 -1.86 30.95 5.73
C THR A 13 -0.76 29.91 5.48
N ARG A 14 -0.10 30.04 4.32
CA ARG A 14 1.02 29.20 3.86
C ARG A 14 2.12 29.09 4.93
N PRO A 15 2.52 27.88 5.37
CA PRO A 15 3.81 27.69 6.02
C PRO A 15 4.92 27.98 4.99
N LYS A 16 5.96 28.73 5.38
CA LYS A 16 7.14 28.94 4.53
C LYS A 16 7.78 27.60 4.16
N PRO A 17 8.28 27.42 2.93
CA PRO A 17 9.02 26.22 2.55
C PRO A 17 10.24 26.07 3.47
N ARG A 18 10.34 24.94 4.17
CA ARG A 18 11.55 24.61 4.93
C ARG A 18 12.70 24.37 3.93
N PRO A 19 13.88 24.98 4.12
CA PRO A 19 15.05 24.61 3.34
C PRO A 19 15.35 23.11 3.55
N ARG A 20 15.87 22.45 2.50
CA ARG A 20 16.40 21.08 2.55
C ARG A 20 17.19 20.90 3.85
N PRO A 21 16.89 19.90 4.69
CA PRO A 21 17.90 19.38 5.58
C PRO A 21 19.07 18.98 4.68
N THR A 22 20.25 19.57 4.91
CA THR A 22 21.50 18.93 4.55
C THR A 22 21.39 17.49 5.04
N VAL A 23 21.48 16.49 4.16
CA VAL A 23 21.52 15.08 4.57
C VAL A 23 22.62 15.00 5.64
N PRO A 24 22.27 14.82 6.93
CA PRO A 24 23.28 14.68 7.93
C PRO A 24 24.07 13.44 7.56
N LEU A 25 25.38 13.44 7.79
CA LEU A 25 26.13 12.19 7.82
C LEU A 25 25.32 11.23 8.70
N ALA A 26 24.86 10.11 8.14
CA ALA A 26 23.90 9.23 8.81
C ALA A 26 24.39 9.00 10.24
N ALA A 27 23.54 9.31 11.22
CA ALA A 27 23.91 9.09 12.61
C ALA A 27 24.33 7.62 12.77
N PRO A 28 25.41 7.33 13.53
CA PRO A 28 25.85 5.95 13.70
C PRO A 28 24.69 5.12 14.21
N LEU A 29 24.47 3.95 13.56
CA LEU A 29 23.37 3.05 13.92
C LEU A 29 23.44 2.72 15.41
N SER A 30 22.27 2.67 16.05
CA SER A 30 22.22 2.19 17.44
C SER A 30 22.71 0.74 17.52
N LEU A 31 23.31 0.35 18.63
CA LEU A 31 23.82 -1.01 18.83
C LEU A 31 22.74 -2.10 18.56
N PRO A 32 21.48 -1.95 19.04
CA PRO A 32 20.43 -2.91 18.71
C PRO A 32 20.10 -2.99 17.22
N MET A 33 20.17 -1.86 16.51
CA MET A 33 19.91 -1.80 15.07
C MET A 33 21.04 -2.45 14.27
N ALA A 34 22.29 -2.15 14.62
CA ALA A 34 23.47 -2.80 14.03
C ALA A 34 23.44 -4.33 14.24
N PHE A 35 23.05 -4.79 15.44
CA PHE A 35 22.91 -6.21 15.76
C PHE A 35 21.84 -6.90 14.90
N CYS A 36 20.62 -6.32 14.82
CA CYS A 36 19.55 -6.89 14.01
C CYS A 36 19.92 -6.93 12.52
N ASN A 37 20.55 -5.86 12.02
CA ASN A 37 21.02 -5.76 10.65
C ASN A 37 22.10 -6.82 10.34
N ALA A 38 23.01 -7.08 11.27
CA ALA A 38 24.04 -8.10 11.10
C ALA A 38 23.45 -9.53 11.11
N LEU A 39 22.47 -9.80 11.98
CA LEU A 39 21.75 -11.08 11.96
C LEU A 39 21.00 -11.29 10.65
N GLU A 40 20.40 -10.23 10.11
CA GLU A 40 19.71 -10.29 8.83
C GLU A 40 20.66 -10.61 7.66
N ASP A 41 21.86 -10.03 7.64
CA ASP A 41 22.90 -10.40 6.66
C ASP A 41 23.34 -11.86 6.78
N VAL A 42 23.45 -12.37 8.01
CA VAL A 42 23.76 -13.79 8.25
C VAL A 42 22.66 -14.68 7.67
N ILE A 43 21.38 -14.33 7.86
CA ILE A 43 20.27 -15.07 7.26
C ILE A 43 20.34 -15.02 5.74
N ASN A 44 20.50 -13.82 5.16
CA ASN A 44 20.57 -13.62 3.70
C ASN A 44 21.73 -14.42 3.07
N THR A 45 22.85 -14.53 3.78
CA THR A 45 24.08 -15.15 3.24
C THR A 45 24.13 -16.66 3.45
N PHE A 46 23.68 -17.15 4.61
CA PHE A 46 23.92 -18.52 5.05
C PHE A 46 22.66 -19.38 5.24
N VAL A 47 21.48 -18.76 5.34
CA VAL A 47 20.21 -19.48 5.59
C VAL A 47 19.31 -19.47 4.36
N ASP A 48 19.23 -18.35 3.65
CA ASP A 48 18.54 -18.30 2.37
C ASP A 48 19.23 -19.20 1.33
N PRO A 49 18.48 -19.76 0.37
CA PRO A 49 19.08 -20.48 -0.74
C PRO A 49 20.05 -19.58 -1.53
N PRO A 50 21.21 -20.10 -1.98
CA PRO A 50 22.19 -19.32 -2.73
C PRO A 50 21.67 -18.83 -4.08
N ALA A 51 20.65 -19.49 -4.62
CA ALA A 51 19.89 -19.05 -5.78
C ALA A 51 18.44 -18.82 -5.39
N LEU A 52 18.01 -17.56 -5.41
CA LEU A 52 16.63 -17.19 -5.14
C LEU A 52 15.73 -17.54 -6.33
N ARG A 53 14.45 -17.77 -6.06
CA ARG A 53 13.44 -17.92 -7.12
C ARG A 53 13.32 -16.59 -7.88
N PRO A 54 13.12 -16.59 -9.21
CA PRO A 54 13.05 -15.36 -10.00
C PRO A 54 12.02 -14.35 -9.49
N SER A 55 10.90 -14.81 -8.91
CA SER A 55 9.84 -13.97 -8.37
C SER A 55 10.23 -13.21 -7.08
N VAL A 56 11.36 -13.55 -6.45
CA VAL A 56 11.83 -12.90 -5.21
C VAL A 56 13.30 -12.50 -5.27
N ASP A 57 13.97 -12.65 -6.42
CA ASP A 57 15.35 -12.22 -6.62
C ASP A 57 15.35 -10.73 -7.02
N PRO A 58 15.88 -9.81 -6.18
CA PRO A 58 15.87 -8.38 -6.47
C PRO A 58 16.56 -8.03 -7.80
N ARG A 59 17.55 -8.82 -8.23
CA ARG A 59 18.27 -8.59 -9.49
C ARG A 59 17.40 -8.82 -10.72
N ILE A 60 16.31 -9.57 -10.56
CA ILE A 60 15.33 -9.88 -11.60
C ILE A 60 14.10 -9.01 -11.43
N VAL A 61 13.50 -8.97 -10.22
CA VAL A 61 12.23 -8.25 -10.03
C VAL A 61 12.38 -6.72 -10.05
N LEU A 62 13.59 -6.20 -9.85
CA LEU A 62 13.90 -4.77 -9.96
C LEU A 62 14.78 -4.47 -11.20
N SER A 63 14.74 -5.30 -12.24
CA SER A 63 15.47 -5.03 -13.49
C SER A 63 14.68 -4.09 -14.42
N ASP A 64 15.41 -3.43 -15.31
CA ASP A 64 14.85 -2.62 -16.40
C ASP A 64 13.84 -1.58 -15.89
N ASN A 65 12.61 -1.61 -16.42
CA ASN A 65 11.55 -0.66 -16.09
C ASN A 65 10.93 -0.89 -14.70
N PHE A 66 11.34 -1.93 -13.98
CA PHE A 66 10.94 -2.19 -12.59
C PHE A 66 12.00 -1.72 -11.57
N ALA A 67 13.14 -1.20 -12.04
CA ALA A 67 14.11 -0.58 -11.16
C ALA A 67 13.50 0.62 -10.42
N PRO A 68 13.85 0.83 -9.13
CA PRO A 68 13.33 1.96 -8.38
C PRO A 68 13.79 3.29 -9.00
N VAL A 69 12.93 4.31 -8.87
CA VAL A 69 13.22 5.68 -9.30
C VAL A 69 13.21 6.64 -8.12
N ASP A 70 13.95 7.74 -8.27
CA ASP A 70 13.97 8.84 -7.31
C ASP A 70 12.70 9.70 -7.39
N GLU A 71 12.43 10.46 -6.33
CA GLU A 71 11.40 11.50 -6.35
C GLU A 71 11.72 12.59 -7.38
N LEU A 72 10.71 13.00 -8.13
CA LEU A 72 10.78 14.09 -9.09
C LEU A 72 9.96 15.26 -8.57
N PRO A 73 10.54 16.44 -8.29
CA PRO A 73 9.74 17.63 -7.98
C PRO A 73 8.83 18.01 -9.15
N PRO A 74 7.79 18.85 -8.95
CA PRO A 74 6.99 19.38 -10.05
C PRO A 74 7.86 19.85 -11.20
N THR A 75 7.83 19.09 -12.30
CA THR A 75 8.72 19.26 -13.44
C THR A 75 7.88 19.43 -14.69
N ARG A 76 8.12 20.53 -15.41
CA ARG A 76 7.40 20.83 -16.66
C ARG A 76 7.71 19.75 -17.70
N CYS A 77 6.65 19.20 -18.28
CA CYS A 77 6.68 18.22 -19.35
C CYS A 77 6.03 18.84 -20.61
N PRO A 78 6.83 19.43 -21.51
CA PRO A 78 6.29 20.07 -22.72
C PRO A 78 5.75 19.02 -23.70
N VAL A 79 4.61 19.33 -24.33
CA VAL A 79 4.05 18.47 -25.37
C VAL A 79 4.89 18.57 -26.64
N THR A 80 5.38 17.42 -27.14
CA THR A 80 6.21 17.38 -28.36
C THR A 80 5.40 17.09 -29.63
N HIS A 81 4.28 16.38 -29.50
CA HIS A 81 3.41 16.00 -30.62
C HIS A 81 1.94 16.05 -30.21
N GLY A 82 1.07 16.52 -31.11
CA GLY A 82 -0.37 16.65 -30.84
C GLY A 82 -0.70 17.79 -29.87
N SER A 83 -1.85 17.70 -29.20
CA SER A 83 -2.32 18.70 -28.24
C SER A 83 -3.12 18.04 -27.11
N ILE A 84 -2.96 18.52 -25.88
CA ILE A 84 -3.78 18.07 -24.75
C ILE A 84 -5.23 18.55 -24.97
N PRO A 85 -6.24 17.67 -24.88
CA PRO A 85 -7.64 18.06 -24.98
C PRO A 85 -8.01 19.13 -23.93
N PRO A 86 -8.66 20.25 -24.32
CA PRO A 86 -8.99 21.33 -23.40
C PRO A 86 -9.83 20.89 -22.19
N CYS A 87 -10.64 19.85 -22.33
CA CYS A 87 -11.47 19.31 -21.25
C CYS A 87 -10.69 18.62 -20.12
N LEU A 88 -9.39 18.34 -20.32
CA LEU A 88 -8.52 17.75 -19.29
C LEU A 88 -7.79 18.80 -18.47
N VAL A 89 -7.74 20.06 -18.91
CA VAL A 89 -7.03 21.15 -18.25
C VAL A 89 -7.54 21.33 -16.82
N GLY A 90 -6.61 21.44 -15.87
CA GLY A 90 -6.90 21.51 -14.43
C GLY A 90 -7.16 20.15 -13.79
N GLY A 91 -7.22 19.07 -14.57
CA GLY A 91 -7.25 17.70 -14.09
C GLY A 91 -5.85 17.13 -13.87
N THR A 92 -5.76 16.18 -12.95
CA THR A 92 -4.52 15.43 -12.68
C THR A 92 -4.77 13.94 -12.86
N TYR A 93 -3.95 13.30 -13.69
CA TYR A 93 -3.83 11.84 -13.67
C TYR A 93 -2.84 11.45 -12.56
N ILE A 94 -3.20 10.49 -11.72
CA ILE A 94 -2.33 10.00 -10.66
C ILE A 94 -2.33 8.48 -10.60
N ARG A 95 -1.14 7.89 -10.45
CA ARG A 95 -0.92 6.45 -10.38
C ARG A 95 -0.07 6.11 -9.15
N ASN A 96 -0.42 5.00 -8.51
CA ASN A 96 0.37 4.41 -7.43
C ASN A 96 1.14 3.19 -7.94
N GLY A 97 2.19 2.79 -7.22
CA GLY A 97 2.93 1.57 -7.49
C GLY A 97 4.04 1.34 -6.45
N PRO A 98 4.58 0.11 -6.41
CA PRO A 98 5.71 -0.21 -5.56
C PRO A 98 7.01 0.36 -6.12
N ASN A 99 7.81 0.96 -5.25
CA ASN A 99 9.14 1.51 -5.53
C ASN A 99 9.95 1.43 -4.23
N PRO A 100 10.83 0.44 -4.02
CA PRO A 100 11.59 0.35 -2.77
C PRO A 100 12.52 1.56 -2.61
N GLN A 101 12.42 2.27 -1.48
CA GLN A 101 13.30 3.44 -1.19
C GLN A 101 14.76 3.01 -1.04
N HIS A 102 14.99 1.85 -0.43
CA HIS A 102 16.32 1.25 -0.25
C HIS A 102 16.38 -0.06 -1.02
N LEU A 103 17.52 -0.32 -1.66
CA LEU A 103 17.71 -1.61 -2.32
C LEU A 103 17.62 -2.76 -1.29
N PRO A 104 16.82 -3.80 -1.57
CA PRO A 104 16.67 -4.93 -0.66
C PRO A 104 18.01 -5.67 -0.45
N ARG A 105 18.30 -6.04 0.80
CA ARG A 105 19.50 -6.81 1.16
C ARG A 105 19.36 -8.32 0.97
N GLY A 106 18.12 -8.78 0.82
CA GLY A 106 17.76 -10.19 0.70
C GLY A 106 16.57 -10.37 -0.26
N PRO A 107 15.82 -11.47 -0.15
CA PRO A 107 14.66 -11.73 -1.00
C PRO A 107 13.65 -10.58 -0.99
N HIS A 108 13.15 -10.23 -2.16
CA HIS A 108 12.21 -9.14 -2.36
C HIS A 108 11.24 -9.47 -3.48
N HIS A 109 9.94 -9.39 -3.19
CA HIS A 109 8.92 -9.45 -4.23
C HIS A 109 8.57 -8.04 -4.68
N LEU A 110 8.14 -7.87 -5.95
CA LEU A 110 7.73 -6.57 -6.49
C LEU A 110 6.70 -5.84 -5.60
N PHE A 111 5.83 -6.59 -4.94
CA PHE A 111 4.79 -6.02 -4.06
C PHE A 111 5.30 -5.52 -2.71
N ASP A 112 6.55 -5.80 -2.33
CA ASP A 112 7.14 -5.35 -1.07
C ASP A 112 7.71 -3.91 -1.14
N GLY A 113 7.72 -3.28 -2.33
CA GLY A 113 8.23 -1.92 -2.51
C GLY A 113 7.34 -0.84 -1.88
N ASP A 114 7.93 0.28 -1.47
CA ASP A 114 7.20 1.42 -0.90
C ASP A 114 6.23 2.06 -1.90
N GLY A 115 5.12 2.61 -1.44
CA GLY A 115 4.17 3.28 -2.30
C GLY A 115 4.74 4.58 -2.85
N MET A 116 4.82 4.70 -4.18
CA MET A 116 5.21 5.93 -4.86
C MET A 116 4.12 6.39 -5.82
N LEU A 117 3.72 7.64 -5.64
CA LEU A 117 2.70 8.30 -6.44
C LEU A 117 3.35 9.08 -7.56
N HIS A 118 2.86 8.89 -8.78
CA HIS A 118 3.21 9.70 -9.95
C HIS A 118 1.98 10.50 -10.36
N SER A 119 2.06 11.83 -10.31
CA SER A 119 1.00 12.75 -10.75
C SER A 119 1.40 13.45 -12.05
N LEU A 120 0.43 13.64 -12.94
CA LEU A 120 0.55 14.36 -14.20
C LEU A 120 -0.59 15.38 -14.27
N LEU A 121 -0.28 16.65 -13.96
CA LEU A 121 -1.22 17.77 -14.00
C LEU A 121 -1.27 18.36 -15.41
N PHE A 122 -2.46 18.44 -16.00
CA PHE A 122 -2.67 19.07 -17.30
C PHE A 122 -2.85 20.58 -17.15
N SER A 123 -1.90 21.35 -17.68
CA SER A 123 -1.78 22.78 -17.44
C SER A 123 -2.52 23.59 -18.51
N ALA A 124 -3.02 24.77 -18.13
CA ALA A 124 -3.76 25.65 -19.05
C ALA A 124 -2.92 26.22 -20.20
N ASN A 125 -1.59 26.17 -20.09
CA ASN A 125 -0.66 26.60 -21.13
C ASN A 125 -0.45 25.54 -22.24
N GLY A 126 -1.16 24.39 -22.18
CA GLY A 126 -1.05 23.32 -23.17
C GLY A 126 0.06 22.30 -22.88
N ASP A 127 0.75 22.40 -21.74
CA ASP A 127 1.73 21.42 -21.27
C ASP A 127 1.18 20.55 -20.13
N ALA A 128 2.01 19.62 -19.64
CA ALA A 128 1.77 18.92 -18.39
C ALA A 128 2.88 19.19 -17.36
N THR A 129 2.60 18.91 -16.09
CA THR A 129 3.59 18.90 -15.01
C THR A 129 3.62 17.52 -14.38
N LEU A 130 4.78 16.88 -14.40
CA LEU A 130 5.02 15.56 -13.79
C LEU A 130 5.62 15.74 -12.39
N CYS A 131 5.11 15.00 -11.41
CA CYS A 131 5.71 14.92 -10.08
C CYS A 131 5.66 13.46 -9.59
N SER A 132 6.66 13.06 -8.82
CA SER A 132 6.64 11.79 -8.11
C SER A 132 7.07 11.94 -6.66
N ARG A 133 6.34 11.28 -5.75
CA ARG A 133 6.53 11.35 -4.30
C ARG A 133 6.25 10.01 -3.66
N TYR A 134 7.03 9.66 -2.65
CA TYR A 134 6.68 8.55 -1.78
C TYR A 134 5.47 8.89 -0.91
N VAL A 135 4.63 7.88 -0.67
CA VAL A 135 3.68 7.93 0.43
C VAL A 135 4.48 7.78 1.72
N GLN A 136 4.37 8.76 2.62
CA GLN A 136 5.11 8.78 3.88
C GLN A 136 4.48 7.81 4.89
N THR A 137 4.58 6.52 4.61
CA THR A 137 4.14 5.44 5.49
C THR A 137 5.02 5.32 6.71
N TYR A 138 4.56 4.62 7.75
CA TYR A 138 5.39 4.36 8.92
C TYR A 138 6.65 3.57 8.54
N LYS A 139 6.54 2.60 7.62
CA LYS A 139 7.69 1.90 7.04
C LYS A 139 8.66 2.88 6.39
N TYR A 140 8.19 3.69 5.45
CA TYR A 140 9.02 4.63 4.71
C TYR A 140 9.79 5.57 5.65
N LEU A 141 9.08 6.17 6.61
CA LEU A 141 9.71 7.09 7.58
C LEU A 141 10.75 6.38 8.45
N THR A 142 10.43 5.18 8.96
CA THR A 142 11.34 4.41 9.81
C THR A 142 12.61 4.00 9.06
N GLU A 143 12.49 3.54 7.83
CA GLU A 143 13.63 3.12 7.01
C GLU A 143 14.42 4.31 6.48
N SER A 144 13.77 5.44 6.19
CA SER A 144 14.42 6.69 5.85
C SER A 144 15.30 7.20 7.00
N ASP A 145 14.78 7.16 8.23
CA ASP A 145 15.53 7.57 9.44
C ASP A 145 16.69 6.61 9.75
N ALA A 146 16.49 5.30 9.50
CA ALA A 146 17.54 4.28 9.67
C ALA A 146 18.60 4.29 8.55
N GLY A 147 18.29 4.88 7.38
CA GLY A 147 19.15 4.86 6.20
C GLY A 147 19.33 3.46 5.57
N THR A 148 18.47 2.50 5.92
CA THR A 148 18.51 1.13 5.41
C THR A 148 17.16 0.45 5.60
N SER A 149 16.94 -0.68 4.91
CA SER A 149 15.74 -1.49 5.12
C SER A 149 15.77 -2.15 6.50
N VAL A 150 14.67 -1.99 7.24
CA VAL A 150 14.46 -2.57 8.58
C VAL A 150 13.10 -3.25 8.72
N MET A 151 12.12 -2.90 7.88
CA MET A 151 10.80 -3.50 7.90
C MET A 151 10.78 -4.80 7.11
N PRO A 152 9.95 -5.79 7.52
CA PRO A 152 9.92 -7.08 6.86
C PRO A 152 9.34 -7.03 5.43
N ASN A 153 10.02 -7.69 4.47
CA ASN A 153 9.46 -8.02 3.15
C ASN A 153 8.55 -9.25 3.25
N ILE A 154 7.24 -9.05 3.43
CA ILE A 154 6.29 -10.12 3.72
C ILE A 154 6.16 -11.12 2.56
N PHE A 155 6.12 -10.65 1.31
CA PHE A 155 5.95 -11.53 0.15
C PHE A 155 7.26 -12.17 -0.29
N GLY A 156 8.39 -11.48 -0.18
CA GLY A 156 9.69 -11.97 -0.61
C GLY A 156 10.36 -12.90 0.41
N ALA A 157 10.34 -12.54 1.70
CA ALA A 157 11.33 -13.04 2.66
C ALA A 157 10.79 -14.03 3.72
N PHE A 158 9.46 -14.22 3.82
CA PHE A 158 8.84 -15.11 4.80
C PHE A 158 8.61 -16.52 4.26
N HIS A 159 9.72 -17.20 3.95
CA HIS A 159 9.72 -18.58 3.47
C HIS A 159 10.63 -19.44 4.33
N GLY A 160 10.10 -20.53 4.90
CA GLY A 160 10.94 -21.52 5.57
C GLY A 160 11.62 -21.10 6.85
N ILE A 161 12.73 -21.77 7.13
CA ILE A 161 13.57 -21.52 8.30
C ILE A 161 14.06 -20.06 8.29
N ALA A 162 14.40 -19.52 7.11
CA ALA A 162 14.79 -18.12 6.97
C ALA A 162 13.65 -17.16 7.34
N GLY A 163 12.41 -17.48 6.95
CA GLY A 163 11.21 -16.74 7.36
C GLY A 163 10.96 -16.77 8.87
N ILE A 164 11.15 -17.92 9.53
CA ILE A 164 11.05 -18.03 11.00
C ILE A 164 12.12 -17.18 11.69
N ALA A 165 13.37 -17.26 11.22
CA ALA A 165 14.47 -16.46 11.76
C ALA A 165 14.20 -14.96 11.61
N ARG A 166 13.64 -14.52 10.46
CA ARG A 166 13.19 -13.13 10.27
C ARG A 166 12.05 -12.73 11.18
N ALA A 167 11.09 -13.61 11.46
CA ALA A 167 10.04 -13.34 12.44
C ALA A 167 10.62 -13.06 13.83
N VAL A 168 11.67 -13.79 14.24
CA VAL A 168 12.40 -13.53 15.49
C VAL A 168 13.10 -12.17 15.45
N ILE A 169 13.76 -11.80 14.34
CA ILE A 169 14.36 -10.47 14.18
C ILE A 169 13.30 -9.37 14.31
N VAL A 170 12.16 -9.51 13.64
CA VAL A 170 11.04 -8.56 13.76
C VAL A 170 10.60 -8.44 15.22
N ALA A 171 10.45 -9.54 15.95
CA ALA A 171 10.10 -9.51 17.37
C ALA A 171 11.15 -8.77 18.21
N VAL A 172 12.46 -8.99 17.96
CA VAL A 172 13.55 -8.26 18.63
C VAL A 172 13.50 -6.77 18.30
N ARG A 173 13.25 -6.40 17.04
CA ARG A 173 13.09 -4.99 16.62
C ARG A 173 11.91 -4.33 17.33
N VAL A 174 10.80 -5.04 17.53
CA VAL A 174 9.66 -4.56 18.31
C VAL A 174 10.03 -4.39 19.79
N LEU A 175 10.63 -5.40 20.41
CA LEU A 175 11.02 -5.36 21.83
C LEU A 175 12.08 -4.29 22.14
N THR A 176 12.94 -3.97 21.16
CA THR A 176 13.95 -2.92 21.28
C THR A 176 13.45 -1.54 20.86
N GLY A 177 12.17 -1.41 20.49
CA GLY A 177 11.55 -0.14 20.13
C GLY A 177 11.94 0.40 18.74
N GLN A 178 12.58 -0.41 17.89
CA GLN A 178 12.91 -0.03 16.52
C GLN A 178 11.67 -0.03 15.61
N ILE A 179 10.69 -0.87 15.91
CA ILE A 179 9.43 -1.01 15.17
C ILE A 179 8.28 -0.94 16.16
N ASN A 180 7.26 -0.14 15.84
CA ASN A 180 6.01 -0.08 16.59
C ASN A 180 4.86 -0.63 15.72
N PRO A 181 4.38 -1.87 15.98
CA PRO A 181 3.35 -2.50 15.15
C PRO A 181 2.01 -1.76 15.16
N ILE A 182 1.74 -0.93 16.18
CA ILE A 182 0.51 -0.12 16.25
C ILE A 182 0.47 0.92 15.12
N GLN A 183 1.64 1.39 14.66
CA GLN A 183 1.74 2.36 13.58
C GLN A 183 1.55 1.74 12.17
N GLY A 184 1.45 0.43 12.07
CA GLY A 184 1.20 -0.30 10.82
C GLY A 184 2.47 -0.84 10.16
N PHE A 185 2.29 -1.68 9.15
CA PHE A 185 3.37 -2.21 8.29
C PHE A 185 3.07 -1.94 6.80
N GLY A 186 2.12 -1.05 6.51
CA GLY A 186 1.61 -0.82 5.18
C GLY A 186 2.60 -0.14 4.25
N LEU A 187 2.51 -0.56 3.00
CA LEU A 187 3.30 -0.01 1.90
C LEU A 187 2.56 1.12 1.18
N ALA A 188 1.23 1.17 1.28
CA ALA A 188 0.35 2.09 0.57
C ALA A 188 0.65 2.17 -0.95
N ASN A 189 0.94 1.02 -1.58
CA ASN A 189 1.50 0.92 -2.93
C ASN A 189 0.54 0.33 -3.98
N THR A 190 -0.67 -0.06 -3.58
CA THR A 190 -1.52 -0.94 -4.40
C THR A 190 -2.45 -0.15 -5.30
N SER A 191 -3.10 0.89 -4.78
CA SER A 191 -4.09 1.65 -5.55
C SER A 191 -4.36 3.05 -4.96
N LEU A 192 -5.28 3.76 -5.59
CA LEU A 192 -5.82 5.05 -5.15
C LEU A 192 -7.35 5.07 -5.25
N VAL A 193 -8.01 5.71 -4.28
CA VAL A 193 -9.45 5.98 -4.31
C VAL A 193 -9.74 7.43 -3.91
N PHE A 194 -10.66 8.09 -4.62
CA PHE A 194 -11.15 9.41 -4.24
C PHE A 194 -12.61 9.32 -3.77
N PHE A 195 -12.85 9.58 -2.49
CA PHE A 195 -14.19 9.67 -1.90
C PHE A 195 -14.18 10.63 -0.72
N ALA A 196 -15.36 11.13 -0.33
CA ALA A 196 -15.49 12.10 0.77
C ALA A 196 -14.54 13.32 0.65
N GLY A 197 -14.30 13.78 -0.58
CA GLY A 197 -13.44 14.93 -0.87
C GLY A 197 -11.94 14.70 -0.65
N ARG A 198 -11.50 13.45 -0.44
CA ARG A 198 -10.09 13.11 -0.17
C ARG A 198 -9.61 11.98 -1.08
N LEU A 199 -8.32 12.04 -1.42
CA LEU A 199 -7.62 10.97 -2.12
C LEU A 199 -6.89 10.10 -1.09
N TYR A 200 -6.99 8.78 -1.25
CA TYR A 200 -6.35 7.83 -0.36
C TYR A 200 -5.45 6.88 -1.15
N ALA A 201 -4.20 6.73 -0.71
CA ALA A 201 -3.30 5.66 -1.11
C ALA A 201 -3.57 4.42 -0.25
N LEU A 202 -3.78 3.28 -0.92
CA LEU A 202 -4.20 2.04 -0.29
C LEU A 202 -3.12 0.97 -0.41
N GLY A 203 -3.01 0.14 0.63
CA GLY A 203 -2.24 -1.09 0.64
C GLY A 203 -2.93 -2.07 1.59
N GLU A 204 -3.21 -3.27 1.11
CA GLU A 204 -4.08 -4.25 1.80
C GLU A 204 -3.82 -4.49 3.30
N PRO A 205 -2.57 -4.58 3.79
CA PRO A 205 -2.33 -4.93 5.20
C PRO A 205 -2.51 -3.75 6.18
N ASP A 206 -2.84 -2.55 5.72
CA ASP A 206 -2.81 -1.35 6.55
C ASP A 206 -3.98 -0.39 6.28
N LEU A 207 -4.13 0.58 7.17
CA LEU A 207 -5.06 1.68 7.03
C LEU A 207 -4.71 2.55 5.81
N PRO A 208 -5.72 3.16 5.16
CA PRO A 208 -5.51 4.12 4.09
C PRO A 208 -4.63 5.30 4.49
N TYR A 209 -3.81 5.80 3.58
CA TYR A 209 -3.07 7.04 3.75
C TYR A 209 -3.74 8.15 2.94
N ALA A 210 -4.25 9.18 3.61
CA ALA A 210 -4.77 10.35 2.91
C ALA A 210 -3.60 11.12 2.26
N VAL A 211 -3.80 11.51 1.01
CA VAL A 211 -2.83 12.26 0.21
C VAL A 211 -3.51 13.48 -0.41
N HIS A 212 -2.72 14.53 -0.61
CA HIS A 212 -3.15 15.76 -1.26
C HIS A 212 -2.35 15.94 -2.55
N VAL A 213 -3.04 16.34 -3.61
CA VAL A 213 -2.43 16.76 -4.87
C VAL A 213 -2.69 18.25 -5.01
N ASP A 214 -1.63 19.05 -5.06
CA ASP A 214 -1.75 20.48 -5.25
C ASP A 214 -2.30 20.76 -6.67
N PRO A 215 -3.46 21.42 -6.81
CA PRO A 215 -4.10 21.60 -8.10
C PRO A 215 -3.40 22.64 -8.99
N VAL A 216 -2.44 23.39 -8.45
CA VAL A 216 -1.69 24.43 -9.17
C VAL A 216 -0.34 23.89 -9.64
N THR A 217 0.35 23.15 -8.78
CA THR A 217 1.71 22.67 -9.03
C THR A 217 1.77 21.20 -9.42
N GLY A 218 0.75 20.41 -9.09
CA GLY A 218 0.74 18.96 -9.25
C GLY A 218 1.57 18.21 -8.20
N ASP A 219 2.15 18.93 -7.22
CA ASP A 219 2.91 18.31 -6.13
C ASP A 219 2.03 17.41 -5.27
N VAL A 220 2.61 16.35 -4.73
CA VAL A 220 1.89 15.36 -3.93
C VAL A 220 2.41 15.39 -2.50
N SER A 221 1.52 15.42 -1.51
CA SER A 221 1.90 15.35 -0.11
C SER A 221 1.08 14.31 0.65
N THR A 222 1.72 13.63 1.59
CA THR A 222 1.04 12.70 2.49
C THR A 222 0.45 13.49 3.66
N ILE A 223 -0.87 13.38 3.86
CA ILE A 223 -1.57 13.98 5.00
C ILE A 223 -1.41 13.10 6.23
N GLY A 224 -1.53 11.77 6.05
CA GLY A 224 -1.29 10.79 7.11
C GLY A 224 -2.20 9.57 7.03
N ARG A 225 -1.90 8.58 7.88
CA ARG A 225 -2.65 7.33 8.05
C ARG A 225 -4.04 7.59 8.65
N GLN A 226 -5.08 6.95 8.12
CA GLN A 226 -6.49 7.27 8.42
C GLN A 226 -7.24 6.08 9.01
N ASP A 227 -7.71 6.25 10.25
CA ASP A 227 -8.54 5.26 10.96
C ASP A 227 -10.03 5.65 10.99
N PHE A 228 -10.41 6.75 10.32
CA PHE A 228 -11.76 7.29 10.26
C PHE A 228 -12.37 7.53 11.65
N SER A 229 -11.66 8.28 12.49
CA SER A 229 -12.04 8.55 13.89
C SER A 229 -12.11 7.26 14.71
N GLY A 230 -11.17 6.36 14.44
CA GLY A 230 -11.09 5.04 15.06
C GLY A 230 -12.17 4.04 14.65
N GLN A 231 -12.98 4.32 13.63
CA GLN A 231 -14.02 3.39 13.17
C GLN A 231 -13.45 2.23 12.33
N LEU A 232 -12.28 2.44 11.73
CA LEU A 232 -11.56 1.42 10.97
C LEU A 232 -10.38 0.91 11.83
N LYS A 233 -10.52 -0.31 12.36
CA LYS A 233 -9.54 -0.93 13.28
C LYS A 233 -8.46 -1.75 12.58
N MET A 234 -8.75 -2.24 11.38
CA MET A 234 -7.84 -3.02 10.53
C MET A 234 -7.73 -2.37 9.16
N GLY A 235 -6.77 -2.79 8.36
CA GLY A 235 -6.71 -2.40 6.95
C GLY A 235 -7.99 -2.72 6.20
N MET A 236 -8.20 -2.04 5.08
CA MET A 236 -9.31 -2.27 4.16
C MET A 236 -8.79 -2.66 2.79
N THR A 237 -9.66 -3.24 1.95
CA THR A 237 -9.33 -3.56 0.56
C THR A 237 -8.69 -2.38 -0.15
N ALA A 238 -7.69 -2.68 -0.99
CA ALA A 238 -7.15 -1.71 -1.92
C ALA A 238 -8.11 -1.43 -3.09
N HIS A 239 -9.26 -2.10 -3.21
CA HIS A 239 -10.16 -1.91 -4.34
C HIS A 239 -11.57 -1.50 -3.93
N PRO A 240 -11.75 -0.48 -3.09
CA PRO A 240 -13.08 -0.01 -2.72
C PRO A 240 -13.83 0.47 -3.97
N LYS A 241 -15.15 0.25 -3.99
CA LYS A 241 -16.01 0.62 -5.13
C LYS A 241 -16.90 1.78 -4.72
N LYS A 242 -16.79 2.90 -5.43
CA LYS A 242 -17.69 4.04 -5.26
C LYS A 242 -18.91 3.86 -6.16
N ASP A 243 -20.10 3.93 -5.60
CA ASP A 243 -21.33 4.02 -6.38
C ASP A 243 -21.50 5.44 -6.90
N SER A 244 -21.65 5.56 -8.22
CA SER A 244 -21.83 6.84 -8.90
C SER A 244 -23.19 7.50 -8.64
N VAL A 245 -24.21 6.72 -8.27
CA VAL A 245 -25.57 7.21 -8.02
C VAL A 245 -25.69 7.73 -6.59
N THR A 246 -25.33 6.92 -5.60
CA THR A 246 -25.47 7.29 -4.17
C THR A 246 -24.29 8.11 -3.65
N GLY A 247 -23.12 7.98 -4.27
CA GLY A 247 -21.87 8.55 -3.78
C GLY A 247 -21.22 7.75 -2.64
N GLU A 248 -21.86 6.68 -2.18
CA GLU A 248 -21.31 5.78 -1.16
C GLU A 248 -20.08 5.03 -1.67
N THR A 249 -19.18 4.66 -0.76
CA THR A 249 -17.99 3.87 -1.08
C THR A 249 -17.99 2.56 -0.32
N PHE A 250 -18.07 1.47 -1.04
CA PHE A 250 -18.14 0.11 -0.53
C PHE A 250 -16.75 -0.46 -0.37
N ALA A 251 -16.52 -1.18 0.73
CA ALA A 251 -15.22 -1.71 1.11
C ALA A 251 -15.38 -2.98 1.95
N PHE A 252 -14.26 -3.66 2.18
CA PHE A 252 -14.20 -4.77 3.11
C PHE A 252 -12.84 -4.85 3.78
N SER A 253 -12.78 -5.58 4.89
CA SER A 253 -11.56 -6.02 5.55
C SER A 253 -11.58 -7.54 5.58
N TYR A 254 -10.42 -8.17 5.38
CA TYR A 254 -10.27 -9.61 5.51
C TYR A 254 -9.00 -9.92 6.31
N GLY A 255 -8.94 -11.11 6.93
CA GLY A 255 -7.82 -11.44 7.81
C GLY A 255 -7.74 -12.91 8.17
N PRO A 256 -6.73 -13.29 8.99
CA PRO A 256 -6.46 -14.67 9.34
C PRO A 256 -7.32 -15.21 10.50
N VAL A 257 -8.18 -14.37 11.11
CA VAL A 257 -9.03 -14.73 12.26
C VAL A 257 -10.52 -14.49 11.94
N PRO A 258 -11.45 -15.33 12.45
CA PRO A 258 -12.89 -15.09 12.29
C PRO A 258 -13.37 -13.78 12.96
N PRO A 259 -14.35 -13.07 12.37
CA PRO A 259 -14.88 -13.26 11.02
C PRO A 259 -13.82 -12.95 9.96
N PHE A 260 -13.59 -13.88 9.02
CA PHE A 260 -12.51 -13.78 8.04
C PHE A 260 -12.73 -12.69 6.99
N LEU A 261 -13.98 -12.25 6.81
CA LEU A 261 -14.39 -11.19 5.90
C LEU A 261 -15.44 -10.31 6.59
N ILE A 262 -15.20 -9.01 6.57
CA ILE A 262 -16.10 -7.98 7.10
C ILE A 262 -16.36 -6.97 5.99
N TYR A 263 -17.62 -6.80 5.63
CA TYR A 263 -18.07 -5.83 4.64
C TYR A 263 -18.56 -4.56 5.34
N PHE A 264 -18.31 -3.39 4.74
CA PHE A 264 -18.82 -2.11 5.22
C PHE A 264 -18.84 -1.08 4.09
N ARG A 265 -19.44 0.08 4.36
CA ARG A 265 -19.47 1.20 3.42
C ARG A 265 -19.22 2.53 4.11
N PHE A 266 -18.82 3.52 3.34
CA PHE A 266 -18.75 4.91 3.72
C PHE A 266 -19.87 5.67 3.05
N ASP A 267 -20.54 6.55 3.81
CA ASP A 267 -21.48 7.50 3.23
C ASP A 267 -20.73 8.56 2.37
N PRO A 268 -21.44 9.41 1.61
CA PRO A 268 -20.80 10.44 0.79
C PRO A 268 -19.97 11.47 1.58
N ALA A 269 -20.24 11.63 2.87
CA ALA A 269 -19.50 12.51 3.78
C ALA A 269 -18.24 11.84 4.36
N GLY A 270 -18.04 10.55 4.15
CA GLY A 270 -16.89 9.77 4.61
C GLY A 270 -17.07 9.13 5.98
N ASN A 271 -18.30 9.08 6.51
CA ASN A 271 -18.58 8.35 7.73
C ASN A 271 -18.67 6.85 7.43
N LYS A 272 -17.91 6.04 8.18
CA LYS A 272 -18.00 4.58 8.08
C LYS A 272 -19.31 4.12 8.71
N LEU A 273 -20.06 3.29 7.98
CA LEU A 273 -21.27 2.64 8.48
C LEU A 273 -20.93 1.31 9.16
N ALA A 274 -21.94 0.70 9.77
CA ALA A 274 -21.78 -0.52 10.57
C ALA A 274 -21.14 -1.68 9.79
N ASP A 275 -20.34 -2.47 10.49
CA ASP A 275 -19.71 -3.68 9.96
C ASP A 275 -20.73 -4.80 9.74
N VAL A 276 -20.63 -5.47 8.60
CA VAL A 276 -21.43 -6.63 8.22
C VAL A 276 -20.49 -7.83 8.08
N PRO A 277 -20.40 -8.70 9.11
CA PRO A 277 -19.55 -9.88 9.04
C PRO A 277 -20.11 -10.91 8.06
N ILE A 278 -19.26 -11.43 7.17
CA ILE A 278 -19.64 -12.42 6.16
C ILE A 278 -19.24 -13.82 6.64
N PHE A 279 -20.15 -14.47 7.37
CA PHE A 279 -19.88 -15.77 7.98
C PHE A 279 -19.85 -16.94 6.99
N SER A 280 -20.26 -16.76 5.73
CA SER A 280 -20.16 -17.83 4.73
C SER A 280 -18.71 -18.15 4.33
N VAL A 281 -17.77 -17.24 4.55
CA VAL A 281 -16.33 -17.49 4.38
C VAL A 281 -15.82 -18.26 5.59
N GLN A 282 -15.55 -19.55 5.43
CA GLN A 282 -15.21 -20.47 6.53
C GLN A 282 -13.70 -20.62 6.78
N GLN A 283 -12.86 -20.03 5.94
CA GLN A 283 -11.40 -20.13 6.05
C GLN A 283 -10.72 -18.86 5.55
N PRO A 284 -9.51 -18.55 6.04
CA PRO A 284 -8.77 -17.35 5.65
C PRO A 284 -8.35 -17.44 4.18
N SER A 285 -8.98 -16.60 3.37
CA SER A 285 -8.83 -16.60 1.91
C SER A 285 -8.24 -15.27 1.46
N PHE A 286 -7.35 -15.32 0.48
CA PHE A 286 -6.73 -14.11 -0.06
C PHE A 286 -7.71 -13.43 -1.01
N MET A 287 -8.40 -12.40 -0.50
CA MET A 287 -9.45 -11.69 -1.22
C MET A 287 -8.96 -10.30 -1.63
N HIS A 288 -8.47 -10.21 -2.86
CA HIS A 288 -7.88 -8.96 -3.37
C HIS A 288 -8.94 -7.93 -3.79
N ASP A 289 -9.93 -8.37 -4.54
CA ASP A 289 -10.93 -7.49 -5.17
C ASP A 289 -12.35 -8.08 -5.03
N PHE A 290 -13.34 -7.22 -5.23
CA PHE A 290 -14.78 -7.53 -5.21
C PHE A 290 -15.51 -6.66 -6.24
N ALA A 291 -16.80 -6.92 -6.47
CA ALA A 291 -17.64 -6.08 -7.31
C ALA A 291 -18.87 -5.59 -6.55
N ILE A 292 -19.47 -4.50 -7.05
CA ILE A 292 -20.78 -4.05 -6.60
C ILE A 292 -21.73 -4.00 -7.79
N THR A 293 -23.00 -4.25 -7.52
CA THR A 293 -24.13 -4.05 -8.44
C THR A 293 -25.09 -3.05 -7.83
N GLU A 294 -26.26 -2.86 -8.42
CA GLU A 294 -27.30 -2.04 -7.81
C GLU A 294 -27.68 -2.55 -6.41
N ASN A 295 -27.74 -3.86 -6.20
CA ASN A 295 -28.29 -4.44 -4.96
C ASN A 295 -27.35 -5.41 -4.24
N TYR A 296 -26.15 -5.67 -4.76
CA TYR A 296 -25.25 -6.69 -4.21
C TYR A 296 -23.80 -6.26 -4.19
N ALA A 297 -23.11 -6.55 -3.10
CA ALA A 297 -21.66 -6.73 -3.10
C ALA A 297 -21.35 -8.19 -3.44
N VAL A 298 -20.41 -8.43 -4.36
CA VAL A 298 -20.06 -9.75 -4.90
C VAL A 298 -18.60 -10.04 -4.62
N PHE A 299 -18.33 -11.07 -3.82
CA PHE A 299 -16.99 -11.46 -3.41
C PHE A 299 -16.54 -12.76 -4.10
N SER A 300 -15.28 -12.79 -4.55
CA SER A 300 -14.65 -13.95 -5.18
C SER A 300 -13.88 -14.76 -4.13
N ASP A 301 -14.51 -15.80 -3.58
CA ASP A 301 -13.86 -16.69 -2.62
C ASP A 301 -12.99 -17.75 -3.34
N VAL A 302 -11.79 -17.35 -3.74
CA VAL A 302 -10.89 -18.15 -4.59
C VAL A 302 -10.09 -19.21 -3.82
N GLN A 303 -9.40 -20.10 -4.54
CA GLN A 303 -8.52 -21.13 -3.97
C GLN A 303 -7.19 -20.59 -3.42
N LEU A 304 -6.92 -19.29 -3.52
CA LEU A 304 -5.77 -18.66 -2.87
C LEU A 304 -6.10 -18.43 -1.39
N VAL A 305 -5.34 -19.06 -0.51
CA VAL A 305 -5.60 -19.09 0.94
C VAL A 305 -4.38 -18.65 1.72
N MET A 306 -4.62 -18.09 2.90
CA MET A 306 -3.56 -17.71 3.83
C MET A 306 -3.27 -18.90 4.75
N LYS A 307 -2.08 -19.50 4.61
CA LYS A 307 -1.64 -20.65 5.40
C LYS A 307 -0.50 -20.25 6.33
N LEU A 308 -0.81 -19.44 7.34
CA LEU A 308 0.20 -18.95 8.30
C LEU A 308 0.97 -20.10 8.99
N MET A 309 0.33 -21.26 9.23
CA MET A 309 1.01 -22.42 9.82
C MET A 309 2.00 -23.11 8.86
N ASP A 310 1.77 -23.03 7.55
CA ASP A 310 2.68 -23.56 6.54
C ASP A 310 3.98 -22.73 6.42
N MET A 311 3.93 -21.46 6.84
CA MET A 311 5.12 -20.60 6.98
C MET A 311 6.08 -21.15 8.05
N VAL A 312 5.54 -21.76 9.11
CA VAL A 312 6.31 -22.25 10.26
C VAL A 312 6.68 -23.74 10.12
N LEU A 313 5.80 -24.56 9.54
CA LEU A 313 5.99 -26.02 9.49
C LEU A 313 6.28 -26.57 8.09
N GLY A 314 5.90 -25.86 7.04
CA GLY A 314 5.83 -26.39 5.66
C GLY A 314 6.91 -25.91 4.70
N ASN A 315 7.74 -24.93 5.08
CA ASN A 315 8.72 -24.28 4.21
C ASN A 315 8.11 -23.66 2.93
N ARG A 316 6.91 -23.07 3.05
CA ARG A 316 6.14 -22.48 1.93
C ARG A 316 5.80 -21.02 2.20
N ALA A 317 5.36 -20.33 1.13
CA ALA A 317 4.90 -18.96 1.20
C ALA A 317 3.65 -18.85 2.10
N PRO A 318 3.43 -17.69 2.77
CA PRO A 318 2.26 -17.48 3.61
C PRO A 318 0.94 -17.50 2.83
N VAL A 319 1.00 -17.27 1.52
CA VAL A 319 -0.12 -17.44 0.58
C VAL A 319 0.14 -18.65 -0.31
N GLY A 320 -0.85 -19.54 -0.42
CA GLY A 320 -0.77 -20.73 -1.24
C GLY A 320 -2.09 -21.08 -1.89
N SER A 321 -2.05 -22.01 -2.84
CA SER A 321 -3.26 -22.57 -3.45
C SER A 321 -3.75 -23.78 -2.64
N ASP A 322 -5.03 -23.81 -2.33
CA ASP A 322 -5.74 -24.98 -1.82
C ASP A 322 -6.63 -25.57 -2.92
N GLN A 323 -6.12 -26.60 -3.58
CA GLN A 323 -6.80 -27.30 -4.67
C GLN A 323 -8.05 -28.08 -4.19
N GLY A 324 -8.12 -28.41 -2.89
CA GLY A 324 -9.27 -29.08 -2.30
C GLY A 324 -10.40 -28.13 -1.92
N LYS A 325 -10.12 -26.83 -1.88
CA LYS A 325 -11.15 -25.81 -1.65
C LYS A 325 -12.06 -25.76 -2.87
N VAL A 326 -13.32 -26.11 -2.67
CA VAL A 326 -14.39 -25.85 -3.63
C VAL A 326 -15.01 -24.51 -3.23
N PRO A 327 -14.85 -23.45 -4.03
CA PRO A 327 -15.58 -22.21 -3.79
C PRO A 327 -17.06 -22.54 -3.68
N PRO A 328 -17.82 -21.94 -2.73
CA PRO A 328 -19.25 -22.14 -2.69
C PRO A 328 -19.84 -21.84 -4.08
N THR A 329 -20.77 -22.67 -4.56
CA THR A 329 -21.43 -22.49 -5.87
C THR A 329 -22.17 -21.16 -6.01
N TRP A 330 -22.33 -20.45 -4.89
CA TRP A 330 -22.82 -19.08 -4.80
C TRP A 330 -21.67 -18.18 -4.37
N SER A 331 -21.32 -17.19 -5.19
CA SER A 331 -20.50 -16.08 -4.74
C SER A 331 -21.06 -15.56 -3.42
N ALA A 332 -20.20 -15.31 -2.43
CA ALA A 332 -20.66 -14.65 -1.22
C ALA A 332 -21.19 -13.28 -1.67
N SER A 333 -22.51 -13.16 -1.64
CA SER A 333 -23.23 -11.94 -1.96
C SER A 333 -23.93 -11.47 -0.72
N THR A 334 -23.90 -10.18 -0.49
CA THR A 334 -24.62 -9.54 0.60
C THR A 334 -25.46 -8.45 -0.02
N GLU A 335 -26.73 -8.40 0.37
CA GLU A 335 -27.64 -7.36 -0.10
C GLU A 335 -27.11 -5.99 0.33
N CYS A 336 -26.80 -5.16 -0.67
CA CYS A 336 -26.76 -3.73 -0.51
C CYS A 336 -28.21 -3.25 -0.48
N ASN A 337 -28.84 -3.21 0.69
CA ASN A 337 -30.07 -2.43 0.83
C ASN A 337 -29.71 -0.94 0.66
N LYS A 338 -29.90 -0.44 -0.57
CA LYS A 338 -29.90 0.98 -0.91
C LYS A 338 -31.16 1.64 -0.37
#